data_AF-A0A947S198-F1
#
_entry.id   AF-A0A947S198-F1
#
_cell.length_a   1.000
_cell.length_b   1.000
_cell.length_c   1.000
_cell.angle_alpha   90.00
_cell.angle_beta   90.00
_cell.angle_gamma   90.00
#
_symmetry.space_group_name_H-M   'P 1'
#
loop_
_entity.id
_entity.type
_entity.pdbx_description
1 polymer ?
#
loop_
_entity_poly.entity_id
_entity_poly.type
_entity_poly.pdbx_seq_one_letter_code
_entity_poly.pdbx_strand_id
1 'polypeptide(L)'
;MANFRSDLLRRWSRNPIISLEDIPYPCNTVFNGAVTKFKDKYIMLLRVEDRKGHSVVVKAQSEDGYHFVVEKKPCLFPNEKEPFKTYETRGVEDP
;
A
#
# COMPACT_ATOMS: atom_id res chain seq x y z
N MET A 1 -31.39 -15.81 -19.62
CA MET A 1 -30.68 -14.62 -19.10
C MET A 1 -30.21 -14.96 -17.69
N ALA A 2 -28.90 -14.94 -17.43
CA ALA A 2 -28.38 -15.25 -16.10
C ALA A 2 -28.81 -14.14 -15.13
N ASN A 3 -29.58 -14.53 -14.10
CA ASN A 3 -30.03 -13.63 -13.05
C ASN A 3 -28.87 -13.49 -12.05
N PHE A 4 -28.05 -12.45 -12.20
CA PHE A 4 -26.97 -12.16 -11.26
C PHE A 4 -27.62 -11.79 -9.92
N ARG A 5 -27.66 -12.76 -9.02
CA ARG A 5 -28.07 -12.58 -7.62
C ARG A 5 -27.19 -11.49 -6.99
N SER A 6 -27.79 -10.71 -6.10
CA SER A 6 -27.19 -9.66 -5.24
C SER A 6 -25.68 -9.74 -5.06
N ASP A 7 -25.00 -8.59 -5.15
CA ASP A 7 -23.56 -8.44 -4.91
C ASP A 7 -23.12 -9.20 -3.65
N LEU A 8 -22.27 -10.22 -3.82
CA LEU A 8 -21.75 -11.04 -2.71
C LEU A 8 -20.77 -10.25 -1.82
N LEU A 9 -20.20 -9.18 -2.37
CA LEU A 9 -19.28 -8.29 -1.68
C LEU A 9 -19.89 -6.91 -1.61
N ARG A 10 -19.87 -6.32 -0.42
CA ARG A 10 -20.29 -4.94 -0.21
C ARG A 10 -19.06 -4.04 -0.14
N ARG A 11 -18.98 -3.05 -1.03
CA ARG A 11 -17.97 -1.99 -0.93
C ARG A 11 -18.20 -1.19 0.35
N TRP A 12 -17.11 -0.87 1.04
CA TRP A 12 -17.18 0.04 2.17
C TRP A 12 -17.62 1.43 1.68
N SER A 13 -18.60 2.03 2.36
CA SER A 13 -19.21 3.30 1.92
C SER A 13 -18.27 4.50 2.04
N ARG A 14 -17.18 4.36 2.80
CA ARG A 14 -16.17 5.41 3.02
C ARG A 14 -14.86 5.13 2.27
N ASN A 15 -14.89 4.27 1.26
CA ASN A 15 -13.73 4.10 0.39
C ASN A 15 -13.27 5.45 -0.21
N PRO A 16 -11.96 5.65 -0.40
CA PRO A 16 -10.87 4.71 -0.10
C PRO A 16 -10.48 4.67 1.39
N ILE A 17 -9.91 3.55 1.87
CA ILE A 17 -9.37 3.43 3.24
C ILE A 17 -8.02 4.14 3.43
N ILE A 18 -7.29 4.37 2.34
CA ILE A 18 -6.03 5.11 2.26
C ILE A 18 -6.05 5.88 0.94
N SER A 19 -5.70 7.15 1.01
CA SER A 19 -5.64 8.10 -0.08
C SER A 19 -4.24 8.73 -0.19
N LEU A 20 -4.03 9.56 -1.22
CA LEU A 20 -2.79 10.28 -1.42
C LEU A 20 -2.48 11.20 -0.22
N GLU A 21 -3.52 11.79 0.36
CA GLU A 21 -3.46 12.74 1.47
C GLU A 21 -3.02 12.10 2.80
N ASP A 22 -3.15 10.78 2.91
CA ASP A 22 -2.73 10.02 4.10
C ASP A 22 -1.22 9.72 4.10
N ILE A 23 -0.54 9.92 2.97
CA ILE A 23 0.90 9.69 2.86
C ILE A 23 1.65 10.90 3.45
N PRO A 24 2.51 10.71 4.48
CA PRO A 24 3.12 11.82 5.22
C PRO A 24 4.28 12.51 4.47
N TYR A 25 4.38 12.32 3.16
CA TYR A 25 5.40 12.90 2.30
C TYR A 25 4.92 12.96 0.84
N PRO A 26 5.52 13.81 0.00
CA PRO A 26 5.11 13.94 -1.39
C PRO A 26 5.29 12.64 -2.18
N CYS A 27 4.19 12.13 -2.74
CA CYS A 27 4.18 11.01 -3.68
C CYS A 27 3.25 11.32 -4.87
N ASN A 28 3.25 10.43 -5.87
CA ASN A 28 2.37 10.48 -7.03
C ASN A 28 1.08 9.70 -6.78
N THR A 29 1.20 8.50 -6.20
CA THR A 29 0.07 7.60 -5.94
C THR A 29 0.38 6.59 -4.84
N VAL A 30 -0.66 5.99 -4.27
CA VAL A 30 -0.61 4.87 -3.32
C VAL A 30 -1.62 3.80 -3.75
N PHE A 31 -1.16 2.56 -3.85
CA PHE A 31 -1.98 1.44 -4.32
C PHE A 31 -1.35 0.09 -3.93
N ASN A 32 -1.92 -1.02 -4.40
CA ASN A 32 -1.41 -2.40 -4.18
C ASN A 32 -1.05 -2.70 -2.73
N GLY A 33 -2.01 -2.51 -1.82
CA GLY A 33 -1.85 -2.80 -0.40
C GLY A 33 -1.98 -4.30 -0.08
N ALA A 34 -0.91 -4.95 0.37
CA ALA A 34 -0.99 -6.28 0.97
C ALA A 34 -1.28 -6.17 2.47
N VAL A 35 -2.26 -6.92 2.97
CA VAL A 35 -2.73 -6.79 4.36
C VAL A 35 -2.74 -8.12 5.09
N THR A 36 -2.33 -8.11 6.35
CA THR A 36 -2.44 -9.25 7.26
C THR A 36 -2.90 -8.80 8.64
N LYS A 37 -3.52 -9.70 9.40
CA LYS A 37 -3.79 -9.50 10.83
C LYS A 37 -2.68 -10.18 11.63
N PHE A 38 -1.98 -9.41 12.46
CA PHE A 38 -0.87 -9.88 13.28
C PHE A 38 -0.94 -9.25 14.68
N LYS A 39 -0.93 -10.09 15.72
CA LYS A 39 -1.05 -9.65 17.13
C LYS A 39 -2.19 -8.65 17.35
N ASP A 40 -3.38 -9.04 16.89
CA ASP A 40 -4.64 -8.27 16.96
C ASP A 40 -4.68 -6.94 16.19
N LYS A 41 -3.64 -6.62 15.41
CA LYS A 41 -3.60 -5.43 14.55
C LYS A 41 -3.60 -5.80 13.09
N TYR A 42 -4.16 -4.94 12.25
CA TYR A 42 -3.98 -5.01 10.81
C TYR A 42 -2.67 -4.32 10.44
N ILE A 43 -1.82 -5.02 9.71
CA ILE A 43 -0.59 -4.49 9.12
C ILE A 43 -0.79 -4.51 7.62
N MET A 44 -0.61 -3.36 6.98
CA MET A 44 -0.65 -3.22 5.53
C MET A 44 0.71 -2.77 5.01
N LEU A 45 1.17 -3.39 3.94
CA LEU A 45 2.31 -2.94 3.14
C LEU A 45 1.75 -2.29 1.89
N LEU A 46 2.04 -1.00 1.72
CA LEU A 46 1.56 -0.17 0.63
C LEU A 46 2.67 0.01 -0.39
N ARG A 47 2.33 -0.11 -1.68
CA ARG A 47 3.16 0.46 -2.74
C ARG A 47 2.87 1.95 -2.82
N VAL A 48 3.90 2.76 -2.61
CA VAL A 48 3.85 4.21 -2.81
C VAL A 48 4.81 4.58 -3.91
N GLU A 49 4.31 5.22 -4.96
CA GLU A 49 5.13 5.69 -6.07
C GLU A 49 5.51 7.16 -5.83
N ASP A 50 6.80 7.47 -5.82
CA ASP A 50 7.29 8.83 -5.69
C ASP A 50 7.03 9.66 -6.95
N ARG A 51 7.29 10.98 -6.89
CA ARG A 51 7.08 11.88 -8.05
C ARG A 51 8.06 11.67 -9.21
N LYS A 52 9.06 10.81 -9.05
CA LYS A 52 10.00 10.39 -10.11
C LYS A 52 9.57 9.06 -10.75
N GLY A 53 8.49 8.44 -10.26
CA GLY A 53 8.01 7.15 -10.74
C GLY A 53 8.72 5.96 -10.12
N HIS A 54 9.40 6.13 -8.97
CA HIS A 54 9.99 5.01 -8.24
C HIS A 54 9.05 4.52 -7.14
N SER A 55 8.87 3.21 -7.08
CA SER A 55 8.05 2.58 -6.04
C SER A 55 8.86 2.26 -4.78
N VAL A 56 8.24 2.48 -3.61
CA VAL A 56 8.74 2.04 -2.31
C VAL A 56 7.63 1.33 -1.54
N VAL A 57 8.00 0.43 -0.62
CA VAL A 57 7.02 -0.23 0.25
C VAL A 57 6.98 0.45 1.60
N VAL A 58 5.77 0.81 2.01
CA VAL A 58 5.51 1.59 3.23
C VAL A 58 4.56 0.80 4.11
N LYS A 59 4.91 0.66 5.39
CA LYS A 59 4.05 -0.01 6.35
C LYS A 59 2.98 0.97 6.85
N ALA A 60 1.76 0.46 7.01
CA ALA A 60 0.68 1.13 7.72
C ALA A 60 0.04 0.16 8.73
N GLN A 61 -0.53 0.69 9.80
CA GLN A 61 -1.14 -0.12 10.86
C GLN A 61 -2.54 0.38 11.22
N SER A 62 -3.44 -0.54 11.53
CA SER A 62 -4.82 -0.24 11.94
C SER A 62 -5.27 -1.20 13.03
N GLU A 63 -6.10 -0.73 13.96
CA GLU A 63 -6.75 -1.58 14.97
C GLU A 63 -8.07 -2.19 14.43
N ASP A 64 -8.70 -1.57 13.43
CA ASP A 64 -10.03 -1.95 12.93
C ASP A 64 -10.07 -2.39 11.47
N GLY A 65 -8.95 -2.25 10.75
CA GLY A 65 -8.83 -2.62 9.35
C GLY A 65 -9.41 -1.60 8.37
N TYR A 66 -9.83 -0.42 8.86
CA TYR A 66 -10.38 0.67 8.05
C TYR A 66 -9.59 1.97 8.20
N HIS A 67 -9.13 2.29 9.42
CA HIS A 67 -8.38 3.52 9.70
C HIS A 67 -6.91 3.19 9.92
N PHE A 68 -6.09 3.46 8.92
CA PHE A 68 -4.66 3.15 8.94
C PHE A 68 -3.81 4.38 9.28
N VAL A 69 -2.77 4.17 10.08
CA VAL A 69 -1.69 5.13 10.29
C VAL A 69 -0.50 4.70 9.44
N VAL A 70 -0.15 5.51 8.44
CA VAL A 70 0.99 5.27 7.54
C VAL A 70 2.29 5.70 8.21
N GLU A 71 3.31 4.85 8.13
CA GLU A 71 4.63 5.17 8.68
C GLU A 71 5.29 6.34 7.92
N LYS A 72 6.08 7.14 8.64
CA LYS A 72 6.76 8.32 8.08
C LYS A 72 7.87 7.99 7.08
N LYS A 73 8.30 6.73 7.02
CA LYS A 73 9.39 6.26 6.17
C LYS A 73 9.04 4.91 5.56
N PRO A 74 9.48 4.64 4.32
CA PRO A 74 9.39 3.31 3.74
C PRO A 74 10.13 2.26 4.58
N CYS A 75 9.63 1.03 4.57
CA CYS A 75 10.32 -0.11 5.17
C CYS A 75 11.15 -0.90 4.13
N LEU A 76 10.83 -0.78 2.83
CA LEU A 76 11.65 -1.28 1.73
C LEU A 76 11.81 -0.20 0.67
N PHE A 77 13.02 -0.04 0.17
CA PHE A 77 13.40 0.92 -0.86
C PHE A 77 14.54 0.32 -1.71
N PRO A 78 14.76 0.82 -2.93
CA PRO A 78 15.82 0.33 -3.81
C PRO A 78 17.20 0.33 -3.16
N ASN A 79 17.90 -0.78 -3.30
CA ASN A 79 19.28 -0.94 -2.88
C ASN A 79 20.23 -0.29 -3.90
N GLU A 80 21.22 0.44 -3.41
CA GLU A 80 22.19 1.14 -4.26
C GLU A 80 23.38 0.27 -4.68
N LYS A 81 23.44 -0.99 -4.22
CA LYS A 81 24.58 -1.90 -4.46
C LYS A 81 24.19 -3.09 -5.33
N GLU A 82 25.14 -3.54 -6.14
CA GLU A 82 25.01 -4.80 -6.88
C GLU A 82 24.98 -6.01 -5.93
N PRO A 83 24.26 -7.08 -6.29
CA PRO A 83 23.54 -7.27 -7.57
C PRO A 83 22.13 -6.64 -7.62
N PHE A 84 21.62 -6.12 -6.50
CA PHE A 84 20.24 -5.67 -6.37
C PHE A 84 19.93 -4.39 -7.16
N LYS A 85 20.87 -3.45 -7.18
CA LYS A 85 20.75 -2.16 -7.87
C LYS A 85 20.25 -2.31 -9.30
N THR A 86 20.77 -3.27 -10.05
CA THR A 86 20.38 -3.52 -11.45
C THR A 86 18.89 -3.84 -11.58
N TYR A 87 18.31 -4.57 -10.62
CA TYR A 87 16.92 -5.04 -10.68
C TYR A 87 15.94 -4.08 -10.02
N GLU A 88 16.39 -3.24 -9.09
CA GLU A 88 15.53 -2.35 -8.29
C GLU A 88 15.50 -0.91 -8.84
N THR A 89 15.99 -0.68 -10.07
CA THR A 89 16.04 0.65 -10.71
C THR A 89 14.68 1.36 -10.81
N ARG A 90 13.58 0.60 -10.80
CA ARG A 90 12.21 1.12 -10.84
C ARG A 90 11.55 1.24 -9.45
N GLY A 91 12.19 0.75 -8.40
CA GLY A 91 11.56 0.63 -7.10
C GLY A 91 11.49 -0.80 -6.58
N VAL A 92 10.84 -0.92 -5.43
CA VAL A 92 10.34 -2.19 -4.89
C VAL A 92 8.81 -2.13 -4.95
N GLU A 93 8.20 -3.16 -5.52
CA GLU A 93 6.80 -3.15 -5.95
C GLU A 93 6.03 -4.36 -5.42
N ASP A 94 4.71 -4.23 -5.43
CA ASP A 94 3.73 -5.30 -5.26
C ASP A 94 4.02 -6.24 -4.07
N PRO A 95 3.96 -5.68 -2.83
CA PRO A 95 4.19 -6.43 -1.60
C PRO A 95 3.13 -7.52 -1.33
#